data_AF-A0AAD4NHI4-F1
#
_entry.id   AF-A0AAD4NHI4-F1
#
_cell.length_a   1.000
_cell.length_b   1.000
_cell.length_c   1.000
_cell.angle_alpha   90.00
_cell.angle_beta   90.00
_cell.angle_gamma   90.00
#
_symmetry.space_group_name_H-M   'P 1'
#
loop_
_entity.id
_entity.type
_entity.pdbx_description
1 polymer ?
#
loop_
_entity_poly.entity_id
_entity_poly.type
_entity_poly.pdbx_seq_one_letter_code
_entity_poly.pdbx_strand_id
1 'polypeptide(L)'
;MSSNSAYSGRSPEEAQVISRISIFPVGEPSSVHGGESTKLSQKVPSRSDVFPMAFESSTQNLKTALTIERREADSCFSGFLDSTFHCIGHFVADYPKQILTVILIFSAICSIKIPFTEQRDDIKTGYTPNGARSIYEAQLYEDFYKFGLNNTSNFAAENVQHDPISLVIFLTAIDGGSMLRDAYLNESVWLLDHVGNNFYLAGQSFYQFCRDFCQLNEPIRQFRNGMLVSKNLYHSEDTGEGSDYRIDLTFPFITILGRKLDMSPHFFGVQTVQNGSSDKSRTPTNIDYLKMIVLQFRSEPPENTTRDDILKLERAVAKYLHKDYNGTLIRPLLLSVTVVADEIVRTGMTLFPYITVGFVIVSVFSIVTVWITAFFFDQWTSHKISMALSACCCPLLATSSALGLLFWFGFRFGTILAVTPFLVMAIGVDDAYLMIHSYQRVCVDRLKRKQQSVPGLSDCLRDRIAEVLVDVGEPNSAQVEENGTRIYGGIFPMAC
;
A
#
# COMPACT_ATOMS: atom_id res chain seq x y z
N MET A 1 -27.17 -8.88 -34.01
CA MET A 1 -28.45 -8.20 -33.77
C MET A 1 -28.14 -6.76 -33.42
N SER A 2 -28.61 -5.86 -34.26
CA SER A 2 -28.51 -4.40 -34.13
C SER A 2 -29.65 -3.84 -33.30
N SER A 3 -29.40 -2.84 -32.46
CA SER A 3 -30.32 -1.71 -32.30
C SER A 3 -29.59 -0.50 -31.70
N ASN A 4 -29.73 0.61 -32.43
CA ASN A 4 -29.28 1.96 -32.14
C ASN A 4 -30.43 2.79 -31.52
N SER A 5 -30.08 4.00 -31.08
CA SER A 5 -30.92 5.19 -30.80
C SER A 5 -31.36 5.36 -29.33
N ALA A 6 -31.38 6.56 -28.72
CA ALA A 6 -31.04 7.92 -29.16
C ALA A 6 -30.80 8.83 -27.92
N TYR A 7 -30.05 9.90 -28.17
CA TYR A 7 -29.75 11.04 -27.30
C TYR A 7 -30.93 12.04 -27.14
N SER A 8 -31.02 12.70 -25.97
CA SER A 8 -31.54 14.07 -25.71
C SER A 8 -31.40 14.32 -24.19
N GLY A 9 -30.83 15.38 -23.61
CA GLY A 9 -30.38 16.70 -24.07
C GLY A 9 -30.71 17.76 -22.99
N ARG A 10 -29.70 18.19 -22.20
CA ARG A 10 -29.53 19.45 -21.40
C ARG A 10 -28.58 19.19 -20.22
N SER A 11 -27.69 20.06 -19.74
CA SER A 11 -26.82 21.15 -20.23
C SER A 11 -25.86 21.45 -19.05
N PRO A 12 -24.67 22.06 -19.26
CA PRO A 12 -23.52 21.92 -18.37
C PRO A 12 -23.18 23.18 -17.55
N GLU A 13 -22.88 22.99 -16.27
CA GLU A 13 -22.25 23.92 -15.32
C GLU A 13 -21.46 23.01 -14.35
N GLU A 14 -20.17 23.13 -14.03
CA GLU A 14 -19.09 24.04 -14.34
C GLU A 14 -17.79 23.21 -14.25
N ALA A 15 -16.88 23.34 -15.21
CA ALA A 15 -15.50 22.91 -15.07
C ALA A 15 -14.58 23.89 -15.80
N GLN A 16 -13.50 24.26 -15.11
CA GLN A 16 -12.29 24.97 -15.56
C GLN A 16 -12.32 26.50 -15.66
N VAL A 17 -11.67 27.14 -14.69
CA VAL A 17 -10.82 28.31 -14.95
C VAL A 17 -9.49 28.13 -14.20
N ILE A 18 -8.47 27.69 -14.94
CA ILE A 18 -7.05 27.91 -14.63
C ILE A 18 -6.50 28.84 -15.71
N SER A 19 -5.68 29.80 -15.27
CA SER A 19 -4.68 30.59 -16.00
C SER A 19 -5.07 31.98 -16.54
N ARG A 20 -4.06 32.88 -16.42
CA ARG A 20 -3.82 34.19 -17.06
C ARG A 20 -4.32 35.41 -16.25
N ILE A 21 -3.58 36.50 -15.99
CA ILE A 21 -2.40 37.18 -16.57
C ILE A 21 -1.91 38.24 -15.52
N SER A 22 -0.64 38.33 -15.13
CA SER A 22 0.42 39.27 -15.59
C SER A 22 0.13 40.80 -15.63
N ILE A 23 0.97 41.56 -14.90
CA ILE A 23 1.62 42.85 -15.26
C ILE A 23 0.86 44.19 -15.04
N PHE A 24 1.56 45.09 -14.31
CA PHE A 24 1.38 46.54 -14.05
C PHE A 24 0.99 47.43 -15.25
N PRO A 25 0.42 48.65 -15.04
CA PRO A 25 1.26 49.86 -15.07
C PRO A 25 0.84 51.05 -14.15
N VAL A 26 1.73 52.05 -14.18
CA VAL A 26 1.91 53.34 -13.50
C VAL A 26 0.91 54.43 -13.93
N GLY A 27 0.63 55.43 -13.07
CA GLY A 27 0.09 56.75 -13.49
C GLY A 27 -0.54 57.67 -12.42
N GLU A 28 0.29 58.51 -11.80
CA GLU A 28 0.20 59.94 -11.37
C GLU A 28 -1.12 60.80 -11.34
N PRO A 29 -1.12 62.03 -10.72
CA PRO A 29 -2.10 62.45 -9.70
C PRO A 29 -2.90 63.73 -10.01
N SER A 30 -3.92 64.02 -9.19
CA SER A 30 -4.60 65.33 -9.06
C SER A 30 -5.66 65.29 -7.94
N SER A 31 -6.11 66.34 -7.24
CA SER A 31 -5.62 67.64 -6.78
C SER A 31 -6.83 68.32 -6.09
N VAL A 32 -6.65 69.01 -4.94
CA VAL A 32 -7.39 70.26 -4.52
C VAL A 32 -8.87 70.06 -4.05
N HIS A 33 -9.49 70.64 -3.00
CA HIS A 33 -9.40 71.78 -2.05
C HIS A 33 -10.17 71.35 -0.75
N GLY A 34 -10.13 71.97 0.44
CA GLY A 34 -9.57 73.22 0.97
C GLY A 34 -10.13 73.50 2.39
N GLY A 35 -9.47 74.37 3.17
CA GLY A 35 -9.96 75.06 4.39
C GLY A 35 -9.95 74.25 5.70
N GLU A 36 -9.51 74.72 6.87
CA GLU A 36 -9.15 76.06 7.33
C GLU A 36 -8.35 75.96 8.66
N SER A 37 -7.59 77.01 8.99
CA SER A 37 -6.59 77.10 10.06
C SER A 37 -7.14 77.23 11.48
N THR A 38 -6.42 76.71 12.47
CA THR A 38 -5.92 77.54 13.60
C THR A 38 -4.66 76.94 14.25
N LYS A 39 -3.63 77.78 14.40
CA LYS A 39 -2.27 77.50 14.89
C LYS A 39 -2.20 77.56 16.43
N LEU A 40 -1.43 76.66 17.05
CA LEU A 40 -0.49 77.04 18.12
C LEU A 40 0.73 76.09 18.22
N SER A 41 1.86 76.61 17.73
CA SER A 41 3.29 76.42 18.07
C SER A 41 3.87 75.08 18.61
N GLN A 42 4.54 74.36 17.68
CA GLN A 42 5.91 73.76 17.73
C GLN A 42 6.48 73.10 19.01
N LYS A 43 6.80 71.79 18.90
CA LYS A 43 8.17 71.22 18.94
C LYS A 43 8.23 69.77 18.37
N VAL A 44 9.07 69.51 17.37
CA VAL A 44 9.46 68.20 16.76
C VAL A 44 10.97 68.32 16.47
N PRO A 45 11.88 67.33 16.69
CA PRO A 45 11.84 65.91 16.23
C PRO A 45 12.13 64.87 17.34
N SER A 46 11.88 63.56 17.20
CA SER A 46 12.29 62.66 16.10
C SER A 46 11.32 61.50 15.81
N ARG A 47 11.56 60.86 14.66
CA ARG A 47 10.64 60.14 13.77
C ARG A 47 10.95 58.64 13.75
N SER A 48 10.11 57.85 14.41
CA SER A 48 9.69 56.48 14.07
C SER A 48 8.65 56.06 15.11
N ASP A 49 7.66 55.26 14.74
CA ASP A 49 6.67 54.62 15.63
C ASP A 49 5.32 55.34 15.85
N VAL A 50 4.64 55.78 14.78
CA VAL A 50 3.17 55.92 14.85
C VAL A 50 2.57 55.65 13.47
N PHE A 51 2.22 54.39 13.18
CA PHE A 51 1.16 53.90 12.29
C PHE A 51 1.40 52.40 12.12
N PRO A 52 0.79 51.56 12.99
CA PRO A 52 -0.58 51.12 12.73
C PRO A 52 -1.37 50.98 14.04
N MET A 53 -2.19 51.97 14.42
CA MET A 53 -2.95 51.85 15.68
C MET A 53 -4.45 52.10 15.54
N ALA A 54 -4.92 52.58 14.38
CA ALA A 54 -6.33 52.92 14.17
C ALA A 54 -7.13 51.84 13.41
N PHE A 55 -6.49 51.01 12.57
CA PHE A 55 -7.19 49.95 11.81
C PHE A 55 -7.33 48.63 12.59
N GLU A 56 -6.48 48.43 13.61
CA GLU A 56 -6.57 47.31 14.55
C GLU A 56 -7.71 47.46 15.55
N SER A 57 -8.13 48.69 15.90
CA SER A 57 -9.14 48.88 16.96
C SER A 57 -10.54 48.39 16.56
N SER A 58 -11.00 48.65 15.33
CA SER A 58 -12.34 48.21 14.88
C SER A 58 -12.40 46.71 14.52
N THR A 59 -11.29 46.12 14.06
CA THR A 59 -11.20 44.67 13.80
C THR A 59 -10.94 43.86 15.07
N GLN A 60 -10.26 44.44 16.07
CA GLN A 60 -10.14 43.86 17.41
C GLN A 60 -11.48 43.83 18.12
N ASN A 61 -12.30 44.89 18.03
CA ASN A 61 -13.61 44.96 18.71
C ASN A 61 -14.64 43.97 18.14
N LEU A 62 -14.61 43.70 16.82
CA LEU A 62 -15.49 42.69 16.20
C LEU A 62 -14.98 41.25 16.43
N LYS A 63 -13.65 41.05 16.45
CA LYS A 63 -13.04 39.75 16.84
C LYS A 63 -13.22 39.46 18.34
N THR A 64 -13.17 40.47 19.21
CA THR A 64 -13.45 40.31 20.65
C THR A 64 -14.93 40.02 20.89
N ALA A 65 -15.86 40.69 20.20
CA ALA A 65 -17.29 40.37 20.35
C ALA A 65 -17.63 38.94 19.89
N LEU A 66 -17.05 38.45 18.79
CA LEU A 66 -17.22 37.07 18.31
C LEU A 66 -16.45 36.02 19.13
N THR A 67 -15.36 36.38 19.81
CA THR A 67 -14.65 35.47 20.74
C THR A 67 -15.27 35.46 22.13
N ILE A 68 -16.01 36.49 22.53
CA ILE A 68 -16.70 36.54 23.84
C ILE A 68 -17.92 35.61 23.86
N GLU A 69 -18.75 35.56 22.79
CA GLU A 69 -19.87 34.59 22.74
C GLU A 69 -19.40 33.13 22.59
N ARG A 70 -18.27 32.89 21.91
CA ARG A 70 -17.70 31.54 21.82
C ARG A 70 -17.04 31.09 23.15
N ARG A 71 -16.65 32.02 24.02
CA ARG A 71 -15.93 31.75 25.27
C ARG A 71 -16.77 31.17 26.40
N GLU A 72 -18.08 31.41 26.47
CA GLU A 72 -18.87 31.02 27.64
C GLU A 72 -19.25 29.53 27.66
N ALA A 73 -19.49 28.91 26.49
CA ALA A 73 -19.68 27.46 26.39
C ALA A 73 -18.34 26.70 26.37
N ASP A 74 -17.30 27.28 25.76
CA ASP A 74 -15.94 26.72 25.74
C ASP A 74 -15.27 26.82 27.13
N SER A 75 -15.64 27.77 28.00
CA SER A 75 -15.03 27.95 29.32
C SER A 75 -15.25 26.80 30.30
N CYS A 76 -16.43 26.14 30.26
CA CYS A 76 -16.72 25.03 31.16
C CYS A 76 -16.00 23.76 30.71
N PHE A 77 -15.98 23.50 29.39
CA PHE A 77 -15.29 22.34 28.81
C PHE A 77 -13.77 22.50 28.86
N SER A 78 -13.23 23.66 28.49
CA SER A 78 -11.82 24.02 28.66
C SER A 78 -11.40 23.97 30.13
N GLY A 79 -12.19 24.54 31.05
CA GLY A 79 -11.93 24.45 32.48
C GLY A 79 -11.96 23.02 33.03
N PHE A 80 -12.82 22.15 32.49
CA PHE A 80 -12.85 20.72 32.82
C PHE A 80 -11.59 20.00 32.30
N LEU A 81 -11.18 20.28 31.06
CA LEU A 81 -9.95 19.72 30.47
C LEU A 81 -8.71 20.16 31.25
N ASP A 82 -8.57 21.45 31.54
CA ASP A 82 -7.47 22.00 32.33
C ASP A 82 -7.37 21.34 33.69
N SER A 83 -8.51 21.20 34.39
CA SER A 83 -8.57 20.52 35.69
C SER A 83 -8.15 19.05 35.59
N THR A 84 -8.58 18.36 34.53
CA THR A 84 -8.26 16.96 34.28
C THR A 84 -6.77 16.77 33.95
N PHE A 85 -6.22 17.56 33.03
CA PHE A 85 -4.79 17.53 32.69
C PHE A 85 -3.92 17.92 33.88
N HIS A 86 -4.36 18.90 34.68
CA HIS A 86 -3.65 19.26 35.90
C HIS A 86 -3.62 18.08 36.89
N CYS A 87 -4.73 17.37 37.08
CA CYS A 87 -4.80 16.18 37.93
C CYS A 87 -3.89 15.04 37.40
N ILE A 88 -3.91 14.77 36.10
CA ILE A 88 -3.05 13.77 35.45
C ILE A 88 -1.57 14.14 35.62
N GLY A 89 -1.22 15.42 35.39
CA GLY A 89 0.15 15.91 35.54
C GLY A 89 0.68 15.73 36.97
N HIS A 90 -0.16 15.99 37.98
CA HIS A 90 0.16 15.71 39.38
C HIS A 90 0.40 14.23 39.64
N PHE A 91 -0.50 13.37 39.15
CA PHE A 91 -0.37 11.92 39.30
C PHE A 91 0.91 11.37 38.65
N VAL A 92 1.25 11.86 37.45
CA VAL A 92 2.48 11.48 36.73
C VAL A 92 3.73 11.93 37.47
N ALA A 93 3.70 13.14 38.05
CA ALA A 93 4.82 13.69 38.80
C ALA A 93 5.05 13.01 40.16
N ASP A 94 3.99 12.52 40.81
CA ASP A 94 4.06 11.84 42.10
C ASP A 94 4.66 10.42 41.97
N TYR A 95 4.42 9.72 40.84
CA TYR A 95 4.86 8.32 40.63
C TYR A 95 5.60 8.04 39.30
N PRO A 96 6.63 8.81 38.93
CA PRO A 96 7.22 8.77 37.57
C PRO A 96 7.87 7.42 37.24
N LYS A 97 8.59 6.81 38.19
CA LYS A 97 9.27 5.52 37.97
C LYS A 97 8.28 4.36 37.84
N GLN A 98 7.21 4.37 38.64
CA GLN A 98 6.21 3.32 38.64
C GLN A 98 5.42 3.35 37.33
N ILE A 99 4.95 4.53 36.92
CA ILE A 99 4.19 4.72 35.68
C ILE A 99 5.03 4.32 34.45
N LEU A 100 6.28 4.78 34.36
CA LEU A 100 7.18 4.40 33.27
C LEU A 100 7.38 2.88 33.19
N THR A 101 7.58 2.22 34.33
CA THR A 101 7.78 0.77 34.39
C THR A 101 6.52 0.03 33.93
N VAL A 102 5.33 0.45 34.39
CA VAL A 102 4.05 -0.15 33.99
C VAL A 102 3.82 -0.01 32.48
N ILE A 103 4.05 1.17 31.91
CA ILE A 103 3.87 1.42 30.46
C ILE A 103 4.85 0.59 29.62
N LEU A 104 6.11 0.47 30.05
CA LEU A 104 7.10 -0.34 29.35
C LEU A 104 6.77 -1.83 29.41
N ILE A 105 6.34 -2.34 30.57
CA ILE A 105 5.89 -3.74 30.71
C ILE A 105 4.66 -4.00 29.83
N PHE A 106 3.67 -3.10 29.86
CA PHE A 106 2.48 -3.21 29.03
C PHE A 106 2.84 -3.23 27.54
N SER A 107 3.70 -2.30 27.09
CA SER A 107 4.15 -2.21 25.70
C SER A 107 4.92 -3.47 25.28
N ALA A 108 5.75 -4.03 26.16
CA ALA A 108 6.48 -5.26 25.91
C ALA A 108 5.55 -6.48 25.79
N ILE A 109 4.57 -6.62 26.69
CA ILE A 109 3.55 -7.69 26.63
C ILE A 109 2.74 -7.59 25.34
N CYS A 110 2.34 -6.39 24.93
CA CYS A 110 1.60 -6.19 23.68
C CYS A 110 2.47 -6.57 22.48
N SER A 111 3.71 -6.08 22.44
CA SER A 111 4.62 -6.26 21.30
C SER A 111 5.16 -7.69 21.15
N ILE A 112 5.08 -8.53 22.20
CA ILE A 112 5.62 -9.90 22.16
C ILE A 112 5.01 -10.76 21.05
N LYS A 113 3.77 -10.47 20.64
CA LYS A 113 3.05 -11.26 19.64
C LYS A 113 3.58 -11.02 18.21
N ILE A 114 4.17 -9.84 17.94
CA ILE A 114 4.66 -9.43 16.63
C ILE A 114 5.63 -10.46 16.00
N PRO A 115 6.71 -10.91 16.66
CA PRO A 115 7.64 -11.88 16.07
C PRO A 115 7.04 -13.29 15.86
N PHE A 116 5.94 -13.63 16.53
CA PHE A 116 5.26 -14.93 16.37
C PHE A 116 4.14 -14.90 15.34
N THR A 117 3.77 -13.72 14.83
CA THR A 117 2.74 -13.60 13.80
C THR A 117 3.34 -13.98 12.44
N GLU A 118 2.70 -14.93 11.75
CA GLU A 118 3.10 -15.29 10.39
C GLU A 118 2.86 -14.12 9.43
N GLN A 119 3.89 -13.74 8.69
CA GLN A 119 3.84 -12.67 7.70
C GLN A 119 3.23 -13.18 6.40
N ARG A 120 1.90 -13.39 6.41
CA ARG A 120 1.13 -13.79 5.22
C ARG A 120 0.09 -12.74 4.91
N ASP A 121 0.08 -12.27 3.67
CA ASP A 121 -0.93 -11.34 3.16
C ASP A 121 -1.94 -12.10 2.28
N ASP A 122 -3.23 -11.81 2.42
CA ASP A 122 -4.31 -12.43 1.66
C ASP A 122 -4.83 -11.44 0.61
N ILE A 123 -4.31 -11.56 -0.60
CA ILE A 123 -4.68 -10.68 -1.71
C ILE A 123 -6.09 -10.98 -2.24
N LYS A 124 -6.56 -12.23 -2.14
CA LYS A 124 -7.84 -12.65 -2.75
C LYS A 124 -9.02 -12.01 -2.01
N THR A 125 -8.97 -11.97 -0.68
CA THR A 125 -10.08 -11.44 0.13
C THR A 125 -9.75 -10.15 0.86
N GLY A 126 -8.49 -9.89 1.22
CA GLY A 126 -8.10 -8.79 2.10
C GLY A 126 -8.22 -7.37 1.52
N TYR A 127 -8.46 -7.24 0.22
CA TYR A 127 -8.65 -5.94 -0.47
C TYR A 127 -10.08 -5.78 -1.02
N THR A 128 -10.98 -6.70 -0.70
CA THR A 128 -12.38 -6.66 -1.13
C THR A 128 -13.28 -6.37 0.07
N PRO A 129 -14.25 -5.45 -0.03
CA PRO A 129 -15.14 -5.16 1.07
C PRO A 129 -15.85 -6.38 1.67
N ASN A 130 -15.94 -6.44 3.00
CA ASN A 130 -16.72 -7.47 3.67
C ASN A 130 -18.19 -7.41 3.24
N GLY A 131 -18.73 -8.54 2.78
CA GLY A 131 -20.09 -8.60 2.25
C GLY A 131 -20.25 -8.04 0.84
N ALA A 132 -19.15 -7.78 0.12
CA ALA A 132 -19.23 -7.44 -1.30
C ALA A 132 -19.98 -8.52 -2.09
N ARG A 133 -20.80 -8.08 -3.05
CA ARG A 133 -21.54 -8.97 -3.94
C ARG A 133 -20.62 -9.97 -4.67
N SER A 134 -19.40 -9.56 -5.02
CA SER A 134 -18.40 -10.43 -5.65
C SER A 134 -17.95 -11.58 -4.74
N ILE A 135 -17.86 -11.37 -3.43
CA ILE A 135 -17.53 -12.44 -2.47
C ILE A 135 -18.68 -13.44 -2.39
N TYR A 136 -19.92 -12.95 -2.35
CA TYR A 136 -21.11 -13.81 -2.35
C TYR A 136 -21.21 -14.62 -3.65
N GLU A 137 -20.99 -14.00 -4.81
CA GLU A 137 -20.98 -14.68 -6.10
C GLU A 137 -19.85 -15.72 -6.20
N ALA A 138 -18.66 -15.41 -5.66
CA ALA A 138 -17.54 -16.35 -5.60
C ALA A 138 -17.80 -17.54 -4.68
N GLN A 139 -18.40 -17.31 -3.50
CA GLN A 139 -18.81 -18.37 -2.58
C GLN A 139 -19.87 -19.28 -3.21
N LEU A 140 -20.88 -18.68 -3.84
CA LEU A 140 -21.92 -19.43 -4.55
C LEU A 140 -21.34 -20.25 -5.70
N TYR A 141 -20.39 -19.68 -6.45
CA TYR A 141 -19.65 -20.40 -7.49
C TYR A 141 -18.89 -21.59 -6.89
N GLU A 142 -18.11 -21.39 -5.83
CA GLU A 142 -17.37 -22.47 -5.15
C GLU A 142 -18.32 -23.58 -4.66
N ASP A 143 -19.49 -23.22 -4.11
CA ASP A 143 -20.46 -24.19 -3.61
C ASP A 143 -21.16 -24.98 -4.72
N PHE A 144 -21.46 -24.35 -5.87
CA PHE A 144 -21.98 -25.07 -7.03
C PHE A 144 -20.99 -26.10 -7.57
N TYR A 145 -19.69 -25.77 -7.59
CA TYR A 145 -18.65 -26.71 -8.00
C TYR A 145 -18.51 -27.87 -7.02
N LYS A 146 -18.55 -27.60 -5.70
CA LYS A 146 -18.55 -28.65 -4.67
C LYS A 146 -19.78 -29.57 -4.78
N PHE A 147 -20.96 -29.03 -5.06
CA PHE A 147 -22.19 -29.83 -5.13
C PHE A 147 -22.25 -30.74 -6.37
N GLY A 148 -21.59 -30.37 -7.47
CA GLY A 148 -21.44 -31.23 -8.66
C GLY A 148 -20.69 -32.54 -8.39
N LEU A 149 -19.88 -32.59 -7.32
CA LEU A 149 -19.10 -33.77 -6.90
C LEU A 149 -19.86 -34.68 -5.90
N ASN A 150 -20.85 -34.14 -5.18
CA ASN A 150 -21.58 -34.87 -4.13
C ASN A 150 -22.53 -35.97 -4.64
N ASN A 151 -22.71 -36.09 -5.96
CA ASN A 151 -23.45 -37.23 -6.54
C ASN A 151 -22.60 -38.52 -6.57
N THR A 152 -21.31 -38.44 -6.24
CA THR A 152 -20.43 -39.59 -6.10
C THR A 152 -19.63 -39.47 -4.80
N SER A 153 -20.10 -40.19 -3.79
CA SER A 153 -19.49 -40.46 -2.48
C SER A 153 -19.78 -39.47 -1.34
N ASN A 154 -20.33 -40.07 -0.28
CA ASN A 154 -20.65 -39.47 1.01
C ASN A 154 -19.37 -39.24 1.81
N PHE A 155 -18.87 -38.00 1.91
CA PHE A 155 -18.14 -37.57 3.10
C PHE A 155 -18.13 -36.05 3.18
N ALA A 156 -18.80 -35.51 4.19
CA ALA A 156 -18.73 -34.10 4.54
C ALA A 156 -17.32 -33.79 5.05
N ALA A 157 -16.42 -33.35 4.17
CA ALA A 157 -15.16 -32.74 4.55
C ALA A 157 -15.41 -31.29 4.94
N GLU A 158 -15.61 -31.13 6.24
CA GLU A 158 -15.61 -29.90 7.02
C GLU A 158 -14.47 -28.93 6.60
N ASN A 159 -14.84 -27.70 6.24
CA ASN A 159 -14.00 -26.49 6.30
C ASN A 159 -12.65 -26.45 5.55
N VAL A 160 -12.47 -27.23 4.47
CA VAL A 160 -11.34 -26.99 3.55
C VAL A 160 -11.85 -26.13 2.39
N GLN A 161 -11.46 -24.86 2.38
CA GLN A 161 -11.67 -24.06 1.19
C GLN A 161 -10.62 -24.44 0.15
N HIS A 162 -11.07 -25.24 -0.81
CA HIS A 162 -10.27 -25.74 -1.93
C HIS A 162 -10.09 -24.60 -2.93
N ASP A 163 -9.07 -23.76 -2.70
CA ASP A 163 -8.66 -22.82 -3.75
C ASP A 163 -8.14 -23.64 -4.95
N PRO A 164 -8.67 -23.42 -6.15
CA PRO A 164 -8.22 -24.16 -7.32
C PRO A 164 -6.76 -23.82 -7.62
N ILE A 165 -5.99 -24.83 -8.02
CA ILE A 165 -4.60 -24.65 -8.45
C ILE A 165 -4.65 -23.94 -9.81
N SER A 166 -4.01 -22.77 -9.91
CA SER A 166 -3.97 -21.99 -11.13
C SER A 166 -2.58 -21.42 -11.36
N LEU A 167 -1.78 -22.14 -12.14
CA LEU A 167 -0.44 -21.72 -12.55
C LEU A 167 -0.44 -21.32 -14.02
N VAL A 168 0.04 -20.12 -14.32
CA VAL A 168 0.21 -19.63 -15.69
C VAL A 168 1.70 -19.40 -15.95
N ILE A 169 2.27 -20.12 -16.90
CA ILE A 169 3.68 -19.99 -17.28
C ILE A 169 3.75 -19.30 -18.64
N PHE A 170 4.35 -18.11 -18.67
CA PHE A 170 4.65 -17.38 -19.89
C PHE A 170 6.03 -17.79 -20.40
N LEU A 171 6.10 -18.18 -21.67
CA LEU A 171 7.33 -18.56 -22.35
C LEU A 171 7.68 -17.50 -23.38
N THR A 172 8.89 -16.97 -23.28
CA THR A 172 9.43 -15.97 -24.21
C THR A 172 10.79 -16.42 -24.72
N ALA A 173 11.17 -15.99 -25.93
CA ALA A 173 12.48 -16.33 -26.49
C ALA A 173 13.57 -15.48 -25.84
N ILE A 174 14.69 -16.08 -25.41
CA ILE A 174 15.80 -15.37 -24.77
C ILE A 174 16.46 -14.38 -25.74
N ASP A 175 16.54 -14.74 -27.02
CA ASP A 175 17.10 -13.91 -28.09
C ASP A 175 16.14 -12.85 -28.65
N GLY A 176 14.90 -12.77 -28.13
CA GLY A 176 13.86 -11.85 -28.62
C GLY A 176 13.28 -12.22 -30.00
N GLY A 177 13.69 -13.35 -30.58
CA GLY A 177 13.17 -13.87 -31.83
C GLY A 177 11.79 -14.51 -31.68
N SER A 178 11.32 -15.18 -32.74
CA SER A 178 10.03 -15.86 -32.68
C SER A 178 10.08 -17.18 -31.91
N MET A 179 9.03 -17.44 -31.12
CA MET A 179 8.77 -18.73 -30.45
C MET A 179 8.31 -19.85 -31.40
N LEU A 180 8.03 -19.54 -32.67
CA LEU A 180 7.55 -20.51 -33.68
C LEU A 180 8.63 -21.54 -34.12
N ARG A 181 9.90 -21.28 -33.80
CA ARG A 181 11.04 -22.12 -34.19
C ARG A 181 10.96 -23.51 -33.54
N ASP A 182 11.35 -24.55 -34.26
CA ASP A 182 11.19 -25.95 -33.82
C ASP A 182 11.85 -26.24 -32.48
N ALA A 183 13.07 -25.74 -32.27
CA ALA A 183 13.81 -25.94 -31.03
C ALA A 183 13.09 -25.30 -29.82
N TYR A 184 12.48 -24.13 -30.03
CA TYR A 184 11.75 -23.39 -28.99
C TYR A 184 10.41 -24.07 -28.67
N LEU A 185 9.68 -24.53 -29.70
CA LEU A 185 8.46 -25.33 -29.51
C LEU A 185 8.76 -26.66 -28.80
N ASN A 186 9.87 -27.31 -29.14
CA ASN A 186 10.27 -28.55 -28.49
C ASN A 186 10.66 -28.35 -27.02
N GLU A 187 11.41 -27.30 -26.70
CA GLU A 187 11.74 -26.92 -25.32
C GLU A 187 10.49 -26.52 -24.53
N SER A 188 9.53 -25.84 -25.17
CA SER A 188 8.23 -25.48 -24.56
C SER A 188 7.41 -26.70 -24.17
N VAL A 189 7.32 -27.70 -25.05
CA VAL A 189 6.62 -28.97 -24.75
C VAL A 189 7.39 -29.79 -23.71
N TRP A 190 8.72 -29.80 -23.77
CA TRP A 190 9.55 -30.45 -22.74
C TRP A 190 9.31 -29.84 -21.36
N LEU A 191 9.25 -28.51 -21.26
CA LEU A 191 8.98 -27.82 -20.00
C LEU A 191 7.57 -28.12 -19.49
N LEU A 192 6.58 -28.16 -20.37
CA LEU A 192 5.20 -28.58 -20.06
C LEU A 192 5.16 -30.00 -19.47
N ASP A 193 5.90 -30.94 -20.04
CA ASP A 193 6.03 -32.31 -19.53
C ASP A 193 6.79 -32.35 -18.19
N HIS A 194 7.84 -31.56 -18.05
CA HIS A 194 8.66 -31.50 -16.84
C HIS A 194 7.85 -30.99 -15.64
N VAL A 195 7.15 -29.87 -15.81
CA VAL A 195 6.31 -29.28 -14.75
C VAL A 195 5.15 -30.20 -14.39
N GLY A 196 4.55 -30.88 -15.37
CA GLY A 196 3.42 -31.77 -15.09
C GLY A 196 3.80 -33.10 -14.42
N ASN A 197 5.03 -33.58 -14.58
CA ASN A 197 5.47 -34.90 -14.07
C ASN A 197 6.31 -34.84 -12.79
N ASN A 198 7.13 -33.79 -12.59
CA ASN A 198 8.15 -33.78 -11.55
C ASN A 198 7.74 -33.05 -10.26
N PHE A 199 6.59 -32.39 -10.26
CA PHE A 199 6.05 -31.72 -9.08
C PHE A 199 4.91 -32.53 -8.50
N TYR A 200 5.04 -32.87 -7.21
CA TYR A 200 4.14 -33.78 -6.52
C TYR A 200 3.29 -33.06 -5.48
N LEU A 201 2.01 -33.41 -5.45
CA LEU A 201 1.04 -33.02 -4.44
C LEU A 201 0.42 -34.29 -3.86
N ALA A 202 0.47 -34.46 -2.53
CA ALA A 202 0.04 -35.71 -1.88
C ALA A 202 0.66 -36.99 -2.49
N GLY A 203 1.90 -36.91 -2.99
CA GLY A 203 2.60 -38.03 -3.62
C GLY A 203 2.20 -38.33 -5.07
N GLN A 204 1.33 -37.52 -5.68
CA GLN A 204 0.88 -37.64 -7.07
C GLN A 204 1.38 -36.48 -7.92
N SER A 205 1.76 -36.73 -9.18
CA SER A 205 2.11 -35.65 -10.13
C SER A 205 0.87 -34.92 -10.65
N PHE A 206 1.04 -33.75 -11.27
CA PHE A 206 -0.07 -32.97 -11.84
C PHE A 206 -0.95 -33.81 -12.77
N TYR A 207 -0.35 -34.57 -13.69
CA TYR A 207 -1.12 -35.42 -14.61
C TYR A 207 -1.80 -36.62 -13.93
N GLN A 208 -1.43 -36.97 -12.69
CA GLN A 208 -2.06 -38.06 -11.94
C GLN A 208 -3.25 -37.59 -11.12
N PHE A 209 -3.13 -36.45 -10.43
CA PHE A 209 -4.22 -35.94 -9.59
C PHE A 209 -5.23 -35.10 -10.37
N CYS A 210 -4.86 -34.56 -11.54
CA CYS A 210 -5.73 -33.72 -12.33
C CYS A 210 -6.95 -34.49 -12.83
N ARG A 211 -8.15 -33.96 -12.53
CA ARG A 211 -9.44 -34.49 -13.02
C ARG A 211 -9.96 -33.68 -14.21
N ASP A 212 -9.99 -32.36 -14.06
CA ASP A 212 -10.50 -31.41 -15.06
C ASP A 212 -9.39 -30.52 -15.63
N PHE A 213 -9.53 -30.10 -16.89
CA PHE A 213 -8.59 -29.20 -17.60
C PHE A 213 -7.15 -29.73 -17.74
N CYS A 214 -6.91 -31.03 -17.58
CA CYS A 214 -5.57 -31.62 -17.70
C CYS A 214 -4.99 -31.51 -19.12
N GLN A 215 -5.88 -31.50 -20.12
CA GLN A 215 -5.54 -31.36 -21.53
C GLN A 215 -5.60 -29.90 -22.01
N LEU A 216 -5.62 -28.92 -21.10
CA LEU A 216 -5.74 -27.51 -21.48
C LEU A 216 -4.60 -27.08 -22.41
N ASN A 217 -3.38 -27.61 -22.23
CA ASN A 217 -2.22 -27.29 -23.08
C ASN A 217 -2.06 -28.22 -24.30
N GLU A 218 -3.02 -29.10 -24.57
CA GLU A 218 -2.98 -30.02 -25.72
C GLU A 218 -2.85 -29.30 -27.08
N PRO A 219 -3.50 -28.14 -27.33
CA PRO A 219 -3.33 -27.42 -28.59
C PRO A 219 -1.87 -27.08 -28.92
N ILE A 220 -1.04 -26.80 -27.91
CA ILE A 220 0.40 -26.51 -28.09
C ILE A 220 1.15 -27.76 -28.55
N ARG A 221 0.89 -28.92 -27.93
CA ARG A 221 1.49 -30.20 -28.33
C ARG A 221 1.10 -30.56 -29.76
N GLN A 222 -0.18 -30.41 -30.07
CA GLN A 222 -0.73 -30.73 -31.39
C GLN A 222 -0.18 -29.79 -32.47
N PHE A 223 -0.04 -28.49 -32.16
CA PHE A 223 0.60 -27.55 -33.06
C PHE A 223 2.06 -27.92 -33.34
N ARG A 224 2.86 -28.21 -32.31
CA ARG A 224 4.27 -28.64 -32.45
C ARG A 224 4.39 -29.92 -33.28
N ASN A 225 3.53 -30.91 -33.04
CA ASN A 225 3.52 -32.16 -33.79
C ASN A 225 3.10 -31.93 -35.25
N GLY A 226 2.06 -31.13 -35.47
CA GLY A 226 1.63 -30.74 -36.82
C GLY A 226 2.73 -30.01 -37.58
N MET A 227 3.47 -29.11 -36.95
CA MET A 227 4.57 -28.37 -37.57
C MET A 227 5.71 -29.29 -38.02
N LEU A 228 6.05 -30.28 -37.20
CA LEU A 228 7.07 -31.29 -37.55
C LEU A 228 6.62 -32.20 -38.69
N VAL A 229 5.36 -32.67 -38.64
CA VAL A 229 4.79 -33.52 -39.69
C VAL A 229 4.69 -32.76 -41.01
N SER A 230 4.18 -31.52 -40.98
CA SER A 230 4.03 -30.69 -42.17
C SER A 230 5.39 -30.37 -42.82
N LYS A 231 6.44 -30.08 -42.04
CA LYS A 231 7.80 -29.90 -42.58
C LYS A 231 8.36 -31.16 -43.24
N ASN A 232 8.23 -32.31 -42.58
CA ASN A 232 8.72 -33.58 -43.12
C ASN A 232 8.00 -33.98 -44.41
N LEU A 233 6.69 -33.71 -44.50
CA LEU A 233 5.89 -33.98 -45.69
C LEU A 233 6.18 -32.98 -46.81
N TYR A 234 6.38 -31.70 -46.49
CA TYR A 234 6.78 -30.67 -47.45
C TYR A 234 8.12 -31.01 -48.14
N HIS A 235 9.07 -31.62 -47.43
CA HIS A 235 10.32 -32.12 -48.02
C HIS A 235 10.15 -33.37 -48.90
N SER A 236 9.02 -34.07 -48.81
CA SER A 236 8.72 -35.30 -49.56
C SER A 236 7.84 -35.06 -50.79
N GLU A 237 7.38 -33.82 -51.01
CA GLU A 237 6.38 -33.47 -52.03
C GLU A 237 6.98 -33.12 -53.40
N ASP A 238 8.20 -33.60 -53.70
CA ASP A 238 8.77 -33.57 -55.07
C ASP A 238 8.17 -34.68 -55.96
N THR A 239 7.26 -35.50 -55.42
CA THR A 239 6.50 -36.54 -56.14
C THR A 239 5.00 -36.31 -56.02
N GLY A 240 4.47 -35.33 -56.76
CA GLY A 240 3.30 -35.40 -57.64
C GLY A 240 1.96 -36.04 -57.24
N GLU A 241 1.76 -36.55 -56.02
CA GLU A 241 0.46 -37.07 -55.57
C GLU A 241 0.00 -36.29 -54.33
N GLY A 242 -0.92 -35.35 -54.57
CA GLY A 242 -1.56 -34.55 -53.52
C GLY A 242 -2.26 -35.46 -52.52
N SER A 243 -1.63 -35.66 -51.36
CA SER A 243 -2.26 -36.39 -50.28
C SER A 243 -3.22 -35.46 -49.53
N ASP A 244 -4.39 -35.97 -49.18
CA ASP A 244 -5.48 -35.30 -48.47
C ASP A 244 -5.00 -34.85 -47.08
N TYR A 245 -4.32 -33.70 -47.00
CA TYR A 245 -3.70 -33.23 -45.77
C TYR A 245 -4.76 -32.72 -44.79
N ARG A 246 -5.17 -33.59 -43.86
CA ARG A 246 -6.05 -33.26 -42.72
C ARG A 246 -5.36 -32.43 -41.62
N ILE A 247 -4.32 -31.67 -41.97
CA ILE A 247 -3.52 -30.86 -41.06
C ILE A 247 -3.45 -29.44 -41.62
N ASP A 248 -4.23 -28.55 -41.03
CA ASP A 248 -4.21 -27.11 -41.30
C ASP A 248 -3.74 -26.37 -40.04
N LEU A 249 -2.58 -25.73 -40.14
CA LEU A 249 -1.92 -25.03 -39.05
C LEU A 249 -2.15 -23.52 -39.16
N THR A 250 -3.41 -23.13 -39.21
CA THR A 250 -3.83 -21.73 -39.25
C THR A 250 -4.13 -21.20 -37.84
N PHE A 251 -3.79 -19.93 -37.61
CA PHE A 251 -4.23 -19.17 -36.45
C PHE A 251 -5.53 -18.40 -36.80
N PRO A 252 -6.56 -18.38 -35.94
CA PRO A 252 -6.57 -18.82 -34.53
C PRO A 252 -6.91 -20.29 -34.26
N PHE A 253 -7.44 -21.03 -35.25
CA PHE A 253 -7.87 -22.41 -35.06
C PHE A 253 -7.04 -23.37 -35.90
N ILE A 254 -6.39 -24.33 -35.25
CA ILE A 254 -5.67 -25.39 -35.94
C ILE A 254 -6.64 -26.54 -36.20
N THR A 255 -6.54 -27.18 -37.36
CA THR A 255 -7.34 -28.37 -37.69
C THR A 255 -6.44 -29.57 -37.89
N ILE A 256 -6.50 -30.55 -36.98
CA ILE A 256 -5.71 -31.77 -37.05
C ILE A 256 -6.66 -32.96 -37.03
N LEU A 257 -6.60 -33.80 -38.07
CA LEU A 257 -7.46 -34.98 -38.23
C LEU A 257 -8.97 -34.66 -38.13
N GLY A 258 -9.37 -33.50 -38.66
CA GLY A 258 -10.75 -33.01 -38.65
C GLY A 258 -11.21 -32.41 -37.31
N ARG A 259 -10.36 -32.38 -36.27
CA ARG A 259 -10.65 -31.68 -35.01
C ARG A 259 -10.08 -30.27 -35.05
N LYS A 260 -10.92 -29.29 -34.71
CA LYS A 260 -10.52 -27.89 -34.56
C LYS A 260 -10.11 -27.63 -33.11
N LEU A 261 -8.92 -27.10 -32.90
CA LEU A 261 -8.40 -26.69 -31.60
C LEU A 261 -8.12 -25.18 -31.62
N ASP A 262 -8.56 -24.48 -30.59
CA ASP A 262 -8.32 -23.04 -30.44
C ASP A 262 -6.93 -22.78 -29.84
N MET A 263 -6.12 -22.00 -30.55
CA MET A 263 -4.78 -21.60 -30.12
C MET A 263 -4.77 -20.24 -29.39
N SER A 264 -5.86 -19.48 -29.46
CA SER A 264 -5.98 -18.14 -28.89
C SER A 264 -5.66 -18.08 -27.38
N PRO A 265 -6.01 -19.09 -26.54
CA PRO A 265 -5.66 -19.08 -25.11
C PRO A 265 -4.17 -19.27 -24.82
N HIS A 266 -3.36 -19.68 -25.82
CA HIS A 266 -1.98 -20.07 -25.64
C HIS A 266 -0.99 -19.20 -26.42
N PHE A 267 -1.35 -18.71 -27.59
CA PHE A 267 -0.45 -17.98 -28.48
C PHE A 267 -0.72 -16.47 -28.42
N PHE A 268 0.27 -15.70 -28.00
CA PHE A 268 0.15 -14.26 -27.83
C PHE A 268 1.18 -13.49 -28.67
N GLY A 269 0.77 -12.32 -29.16
CA GLY A 269 1.59 -11.48 -30.04
C GLY A 269 1.84 -12.12 -31.40
N VAL A 270 0.83 -12.81 -31.95
CA VAL A 270 0.87 -13.47 -33.25
C VAL A 270 0.78 -12.41 -34.35
N GLN A 271 1.72 -12.44 -35.30
CA GLN A 271 1.66 -11.71 -36.56
C GLN A 271 1.41 -12.72 -37.66
N THR A 272 0.33 -12.54 -38.40
CA THR A 272 -0.03 -13.40 -39.53
C THR A 272 0.51 -12.81 -40.83
N VAL A 273 0.84 -13.70 -41.77
CA VAL A 273 1.30 -13.29 -43.10
C VAL A 273 0.17 -12.52 -43.79
N GLN A 274 0.41 -11.26 -44.13
CA GLN A 274 -0.57 -10.45 -44.87
C GLN A 274 -0.74 -11.01 -46.29
N ASN A 275 -1.97 -10.99 -46.79
CA ASN A 275 -2.40 -11.56 -48.08
C ASN A 275 -1.84 -10.84 -49.35
N GLY A 276 -0.63 -10.29 -49.30
CA GLY A 276 0.03 -9.61 -50.41
C GLY A 276 1.52 -9.94 -50.59
N SER A 277 2.18 -10.59 -49.62
CA SER A 277 3.54 -11.09 -49.76
C SER A 277 3.51 -12.50 -50.36
N SER A 278 3.96 -12.61 -51.60
CA SER A 278 4.04 -13.81 -52.44
C SER A 278 5.04 -14.86 -51.96
N ASP A 279 5.07 -15.16 -50.65
CA ASP A 279 5.92 -16.20 -50.05
C ASP A 279 5.08 -17.15 -49.17
N LYS A 280 3.79 -17.36 -49.52
CA LYS A 280 2.95 -18.45 -48.99
C LYS A 280 3.52 -19.85 -49.26
N SER A 281 4.63 -19.93 -50.00
CA SER A 281 5.28 -21.18 -50.41
C SER A 281 6.34 -21.66 -49.43
N ARG A 282 6.74 -20.91 -48.39
CA ARG A 282 7.89 -21.31 -47.55
C ARG A 282 7.57 -21.80 -46.15
N THR A 283 6.37 -21.56 -45.63
CA THR A 283 6.03 -21.89 -44.24
C THR A 283 4.76 -22.72 -44.14
N PRO A 284 4.74 -23.78 -43.30
CA PRO A 284 3.59 -24.67 -43.15
C PRO A 284 2.41 -24.03 -42.38
N THR A 285 2.55 -22.79 -41.92
CA THR A 285 1.55 -22.08 -41.11
C THR A 285 1.33 -20.67 -41.65
N ASN A 286 0.20 -20.05 -41.27
CA ASN A 286 -0.08 -18.63 -41.58
C ASN A 286 0.54 -17.64 -40.57
N ILE A 287 1.38 -18.14 -39.64
CA ILE A 287 2.01 -17.36 -38.58
C ILE A 287 3.43 -17.01 -39.01
N ASP A 288 3.72 -15.72 -39.11
CA ASP A 288 5.07 -15.21 -39.43
C ASP A 288 5.89 -15.06 -38.14
N TYR A 289 5.28 -14.43 -37.12
CA TYR A 289 5.94 -14.17 -35.85
C TYR A 289 5.03 -14.50 -34.67
N LEU A 290 5.55 -15.30 -33.75
CA LEU A 290 4.96 -15.57 -32.44
C LEU A 290 5.85 -15.01 -31.33
N LYS A 291 5.29 -14.13 -30.48
CA LYS A 291 6.02 -13.48 -29.38
C LYS A 291 6.11 -14.33 -28.11
N MET A 292 5.00 -14.98 -27.73
CA MET A 292 4.89 -15.64 -26.43
C MET A 292 3.95 -16.84 -26.49
N ILE A 293 4.32 -17.90 -25.77
CA ILE A 293 3.47 -19.09 -25.54
C ILE A 293 3.08 -19.13 -24.07
N VAL A 294 1.82 -19.42 -23.78
CA VAL A 294 1.28 -19.51 -22.42
C VAL A 294 0.87 -20.94 -22.11
N LEU A 295 1.52 -21.53 -21.11
CA LEU A 295 1.11 -22.79 -20.52
C LEU A 295 0.20 -22.50 -19.32
N GLN A 296 -0.94 -23.18 -19.26
CA GLN A 296 -1.92 -23.03 -18.19
C GLN A 296 -2.09 -24.37 -17.47
N PHE A 297 -1.80 -24.42 -16.18
CA PHE A 297 -2.11 -25.56 -15.33
C PHE A 297 -3.26 -25.16 -14.42
N ARG A 298 -4.40 -25.80 -14.64
CA ARG A 298 -5.59 -25.63 -13.82
C ARG A 298 -6.05 -26.99 -13.34
N SER A 299 -6.25 -27.13 -12.05
CA SER A 299 -6.79 -28.34 -11.45
C SER A 299 -7.42 -28.03 -10.11
N GLU A 300 -8.43 -28.80 -9.76
CA GLU A 300 -8.87 -28.91 -8.37
C GLU A 300 -7.79 -29.66 -7.56
N PRO A 301 -7.49 -29.23 -6.33
CA PRO A 301 -6.62 -29.98 -5.44
C PRO A 301 -7.29 -31.31 -5.01
N PRO A 302 -6.53 -32.39 -4.79
CA PRO A 302 -7.10 -33.64 -4.30
C PRO A 302 -7.57 -33.49 -2.85
N GLU A 303 -8.62 -34.23 -2.47
CA GLU A 303 -9.36 -34.13 -1.19
C GLU A 303 -8.47 -34.22 0.07
N ASN A 304 -7.31 -34.89 0.01
CA ASN A 304 -6.38 -35.04 1.13
C ASN A 304 -5.35 -33.91 1.27
N THR A 305 -5.58 -32.75 0.65
CA THR A 305 -4.57 -31.69 0.54
C THR A 305 -4.97 -30.45 1.32
N THR A 306 -4.02 -29.90 2.09
CA THR A 306 -4.21 -28.61 2.76
C THR A 306 -3.83 -27.44 1.85
N ARG A 307 -4.38 -26.25 2.11
CA ARG A 307 -3.97 -25.01 1.43
C ARG A 307 -2.45 -24.80 1.47
N ASP A 308 -1.82 -25.07 2.61
CA ASP A 308 -0.37 -24.93 2.78
C ASP A 308 0.44 -25.84 1.84
N ASP A 309 -0.08 -27.03 1.52
CA ASP A 309 0.59 -27.94 0.59
C ASP A 309 0.47 -27.46 -0.85
N ILE A 310 -0.66 -26.84 -1.22
CA ILE A 310 -0.81 -26.13 -2.50
C ILE A 310 0.20 -24.99 -2.57
N LEU A 311 0.28 -24.13 -1.54
CA LEU A 311 1.24 -23.03 -1.49
C LEU A 311 2.69 -23.52 -1.66
N LYS A 312 3.04 -24.66 -1.02
CA LYS A 312 4.38 -25.28 -1.17
C LYS A 312 4.63 -25.74 -2.61
N LEU A 313 3.65 -26.36 -3.25
CA LEU A 313 3.74 -26.79 -4.65
C LEU A 313 4.00 -25.59 -5.57
N GLU A 314 3.18 -24.54 -5.47
CA GLU A 314 3.29 -23.38 -6.34
C GLU A 314 4.65 -22.66 -6.15
N ARG A 315 5.11 -22.53 -4.91
CA ARG A 315 6.45 -22.02 -4.58
C ARG A 315 7.57 -22.91 -5.11
N ALA A 316 7.41 -24.23 -5.06
CA ALA A 316 8.40 -25.16 -5.61
C ALA A 316 8.54 -25.00 -7.13
N VAL A 317 7.41 -24.89 -7.84
CA VAL A 317 7.39 -24.60 -9.29
C VAL A 317 8.04 -23.25 -9.58
N ALA A 318 7.68 -22.20 -8.81
CA ALA A 318 8.26 -20.86 -8.95
C ALA A 318 9.78 -20.87 -8.77
N LYS A 319 10.25 -21.53 -7.70
CA LYS A 319 11.68 -21.64 -7.37
C LYS A 319 12.45 -22.37 -8.47
N TYR A 320 11.91 -23.47 -8.98
CA TYR A 320 12.53 -24.22 -10.06
C TYR A 320 12.66 -23.35 -11.32
N LEU A 321 11.58 -22.71 -11.76
CA LEU A 321 11.58 -21.89 -12.98
C LEU A 321 12.49 -20.67 -12.88
N HIS A 322 12.64 -20.09 -11.69
CA HIS A 322 13.45 -18.90 -11.49
C HIS A 322 14.94 -19.19 -11.26
N LYS A 323 15.27 -20.30 -10.56
CA LYS A 323 16.63 -20.58 -10.08
C LYS A 323 17.28 -21.81 -10.68
N ASP A 324 16.52 -22.89 -10.84
CA ASP A 324 17.07 -24.20 -11.22
C ASP A 324 16.94 -24.47 -12.73
N TYR A 325 16.05 -23.75 -13.41
CA TYR A 325 15.86 -23.83 -14.86
C TYR A 325 17.03 -23.18 -15.61
N ASN A 326 17.85 -24.01 -16.26
CA ASN A 326 18.98 -23.60 -17.10
C ASN A 326 18.70 -23.80 -18.60
N GLY A 327 17.52 -23.39 -19.08
CA GLY A 327 17.22 -23.40 -20.52
C GLY A 327 17.95 -22.29 -21.27
N THR A 328 18.47 -22.59 -22.46
CA THR A 328 19.21 -21.64 -23.29
C THR A 328 18.34 -20.97 -24.36
N LEU A 329 17.17 -21.52 -24.67
CA LEU A 329 16.29 -20.99 -25.71
C LEU A 329 15.13 -20.17 -25.14
N ILE A 330 14.40 -20.72 -24.17
CA ILE A 330 13.20 -20.06 -23.62
C ILE A 330 13.45 -19.50 -22.22
N ARG A 331 12.82 -18.37 -21.93
CA ARG A 331 12.72 -17.78 -20.60
C ARG A 331 11.30 -18.01 -20.07
N PRO A 332 11.11 -18.92 -19.11
CA PRO A 332 9.82 -19.13 -18.46
C PRO A 332 9.61 -18.10 -17.34
N LEU A 333 8.38 -17.60 -17.23
CA LEU A 333 7.93 -16.68 -16.19
C LEU A 333 6.63 -17.22 -15.61
N LEU A 334 6.63 -17.56 -14.32
CA LEU A 334 5.44 -18.07 -13.64
C LEU A 334 4.62 -16.92 -13.06
N LEU A 335 3.31 -17.00 -13.23
CA LEU A 335 2.32 -16.19 -12.53
C LEU A 335 1.38 -17.10 -11.76
N SER A 336 1.35 -16.88 -10.45
CA SER A 336 0.33 -17.37 -9.52
C SER A 336 0.04 -16.29 -8.49
N VAL A 337 -1.17 -16.29 -7.92
CA VAL A 337 -1.57 -15.40 -6.82
C VAL A 337 -0.63 -15.54 -5.62
N THR A 338 -0.13 -16.75 -5.35
CA THR A 338 0.76 -17.03 -4.21
C THR A 338 2.14 -16.41 -4.39
N VAL A 339 2.70 -16.51 -5.59
CA VAL A 339 3.99 -15.89 -5.94
C VAL A 339 3.87 -14.36 -5.88
N VAL A 340 2.75 -13.81 -6.34
CA VAL A 340 2.48 -12.37 -6.23
C VAL A 340 2.37 -11.95 -4.76
N ALA A 341 1.70 -12.74 -3.92
CA ALA A 341 1.61 -12.47 -2.48
C ALA A 341 2.97 -12.48 -1.78
N ASP A 342 3.79 -13.49 -2.05
CA ASP A 342 5.15 -13.57 -1.51
C ASP A 342 6.00 -12.36 -1.96
N GLU A 343 5.84 -11.92 -3.21
CA GLU A 343 6.56 -10.77 -3.76
C GLU A 343 6.12 -9.43 -3.14
N ILE A 344 4.83 -9.26 -2.86
CA ILE A 344 4.30 -8.09 -2.15
C ILE A 344 4.84 -8.07 -0.71
N VAL A 345 4.77 -9.19 0.00
CA VAL A 345 5.32 -9.30 1.37
C VAL A 345 6.82 -9.03 1.36
N ARG A 346 7.57 -9.60 0.41
CA ARG A 346 9.02 -9.34 0.25
C ARG A 346 9.29 -7.85 0.05
N THR A 347 8.49 -7.18 -0.77
CA THR A 347 8.60 -5.73 -1.00
C THR A 347 8.33 -4.97 0.30
N GLY A 348 7.28 -5.31 1.05
CA GLY A 348 7.02 -4.77 2.38
C GLY A 348 8.20 -4.94 3.35
N MET A 349 8.82 -6.12 3.33
CA MET A 349 9.98 -6.40 4.18
C MET A 349 11.22 -5.56 3.81
N THR A 350 11.34 -5.12 2.56
CA THR A 350 12.43 -4.20 2.18
C THR A 350 12.30 -2.80 2.78
N LEU A 351 11.15 -2.43 3.36
CA LEU A 351 10.95 -1.12 3.99
C LEU A 351 11.55 -1.03 5.40
N PHE A 352 11.69 -2.13 6.14
CA PHE A 352 12.23 -2.14 7.50
C PHE A 352 13.59 -1.43 7.67
N PRO A 353 14.62 -1.64 6.82
CA PRO A 353 15.88 -0.91 6.96
C PRO A 353 15.71 0.61 6.79
N TYR A 354 14.77 1.07 5.96
CA TYR A 354 14.52 2.51 5.79
C TYR A 354 13.90 3.15 7.03
N ILE A 355 13.09 2.42 7.80
CA ILE A 355 12.57 2.89 9.10
C ILE A 355 13.74 3.18 10.06
N THR A 356 14.76 2.31 10.05
CA THR A 356 15.96 2.51 10.89
C THR A 356 16.72 3.77 10.47
N VAL A 357 16.91 3.99 9.15
CA VAL A 357 17.56 5.20 8.63
C VAL A 357 16.75 6.44 8.99
N GLY A 358 15.43 6.41 8.81
CA GLY A 358 14.54 7.50 9.18
C GLY A 358 14.62 7.84 10.67
N PHE A 359 14.60 6.82 11.54
CA PHE A 359 14.75 6.99 12.98
C PHE A 359 16.08 7.67 13.35
N VAL A 360 17.19 7.28 12.73
CA VAL A 360 18.50 7.91 12.98
C VAL A 360 18.49 9.38 12.57
N ILE A 361 17.97 9.71 11.38
CA ILE A 361 17.92 11.09 10.89
C ILE A 361 17.07 11.97 11.82
N VAL A 362 15.87 11.49 12.18
CA VAL A 362 14.96 12.22 13.08
C VAL A 362 15.57 12.37 14.48
N SER A 363 16.23 11.33 15.00
CA SER A 363 16.90 11.38 16.31
C SER A 363 18.06 12.39 16.32
N VAL A 364 18.90 12.42 15.27
CA VAL A 364 19.99 13.39 15.14
C VAL A 364 19.43 14.80 15.07
N PHE A 365 18.41 15.02 14.24
CA PHE A 365 17.73 16.31 14.13
C PHE A 365 17.13 16.76 15.47
N SER A 366 16.54 15.83 16.24
CA SER A 366 16.00 16.08 17.58
C SER A 366 17.07 16.54 18.55
N ILE A 367 18.19 15.82 18.62
CA ILE A 367 19.31 16.15 19.49
C ILE A 367 19.87 17.53 19.15
N VAL A 368 20.06 17.83 17.87
CA VAL A 368 20.57 19.14 17.41
C VAL A 368 19.60 20.26 17.78
N THR A 369 18.30 20.07 17.54
CA THR A 369 17.28 21.08 17.84
C THR A 369 17.19 21.35 19.33
N VAL A 370 17.11 20.31 20.16
CA VAL A 370 17.09 20.44 21.63
C VAL A 370 18.40 21.04 22.16
N TRP A 371 19.53 20.76 21.51
CA TRP A 371 20.82 21.35 21.85
C TRP A 371 20.84 22.86 21.58
N ILE A 372 20.38 23.30 20.41
CA ILE A 372 20.28 24.73 20.05
C ILE A 372 19.34 25.46 21.01
N THR A 373 18.17 24.89 21.31
CA THR A 373 17.23 25.53 22.24
C THR A 373 17.78 25.57 23.67
N ALA A 374 18.46 24.51 24.11
CA ALA A 374 19.11 24.49 25.43
C ALA A 374 20.24 25.53 25.55
N PHE A 375 20.96 25.79 24.46
CA PHE A 375 21.97 26.85 24.37
C PHE A 375 21.32 28.24 24.44
N PHE A 376 20.24 28.47 23.68
CA PHE A 376 19.55 29.76 23.68
C PHE A 376 18.97 30.14 25.05
N PHE A 377 18.46 29.16 25.80
CA PHE A 377 17.91 29.37 27.14
C PHE A 377 18.95 29.27 28.27
N ASP A 378 20.23 29.04 27.96
CA ASP A 378 21.35 28.90 28.92
C ASP A 378 21.08 27.87 30.04
N GLN A 379 20.49 26.72 29.67
CA GLN A 379 20.10 25.64 30.58
C GLN A 379 20.56 24.28 30.03
N TRP A 380 21.87 24.12 29.83
CA TRP A 380 22.43 22.89 29.29
C TRP A 380 22.62 21.82 30.38
N THR A 381 22.03 20.64 30.17
CA THR A 381 22.20 19.46 31.02
C THR A 381 22.22 18.19 30.18
N SER A 382 23.04 17.20 30.57
CA SER A 382 23.18 15.93 29.83
C SER A 382 21.86 15.16 29.71
N HIS A 383 20.92 15.37 30.64
CA HIS A 383 19.59 14.74 30.62
C HIS A 383 18.71 15.21 29.44
N LYS A 384 18.99 16.37 28.83
CA LYS A 384 18.24 16.84 27.65
C LYS A 384 18.47 15.97 26.41
N ILE A 385 19.63 15.34 26.28
CA ILE A 385 19.92 14.40 25.19
C ILE A 385 19.06 13.13 25.35
N SER A 386 18.96 12.61 26.57
CA SER A 386 18.08 11.47 26.88
C SER A 386 16.61 11.81 26.64
N MET A 387 16.19 13.04 26.91
CA MET A 387 14.83 13.52 26.64
C MET A 387 14.52 13.51 25.13
N ALA A 388 15.42 14.04 24.30
CA ALA A 388 15.28 14.04 22.85
C ALA A 388 15.18 12.61 22.26
N LEU A 389 16.01 11.68 22.74
CA LEU A 389 15.93 10.28 22.31
C LEU A 389 14.64 9.60 22.77
N SER A 390 14.21 9.86 24.01
CA SER A 390 12.95 9.29 24.53
C SER A 390 11.73 9.78 23.76
N ALA A 391 11.74 11.04 23.29
CA ALA A 391 10.71 11.61 22.43
C ALA A 391 10.62 10.89 21.08
N CYS A 392 11.74 10.48 20.50
CA CYS A 392 11.74 9.72 19.24
C CYS A 392 11.34 8.24 19.44
N CYS A 393 11.70 7.64 20.58
CA CYS A 393 11.35 6.24 20.88
C CYS A 393 9.87 6.05 21.23
N CYS A 394 9.21 7.07 21.80
CA CYS A 394 7.83 6.94 22.29
C CYS A 394 6.81 6.60 21.17
N PRO A 395 6.79 7.29 20.00
CA PRO A 395 5.90 6.91 18.89
C PRO A 395 6.14 5.51 18.34
N LEU A 396 7.40 5.03 18.36
CA LEU A 396 7.73 3.67 17.95
C LEU A 396 7.19 2.62 18.93
N LEU A 397 7.34 2.84 20.23
CA LEU A 397 6.78 1.98 21.27
C LEU A 397 5.25 1.98 21.24
N ALA A 398 4.63 3.14 21.02
CA ALA A 398 3.18 3.26 20.86
C ALA A 398 2.71 2.44 19.67
N THR A 399 3.36 2.58 18.50
CA THR A 399 3.01 1.82 17.30
C THR A 399 3.21 0.31 17.49
N SER A 400 4.31 -0.12 18.11
CA SER A 400 4.56 -1.54 18.35
C SER A 400 3.52 -2.13 19.31
N SER A 401 3.13 -1.40 20.36
CA SER A 401 2.09 -1.85 21.29
C SER A 401 0.72 -1.96 20.60
N ALA A 402 0.37 -1.00 19.75
CA ALA A 402 -0.89 -1.01 19.00
C ALA A 402 -0.95 -2.17 18.00
N LEU A 403 0.09 -2.37 17.18
CA LEU A 403 0.17 -3.49 16.25
C LEU A 403 0.17 -4.84 16.98
N GLY A 404 0.89 -4.93 18.10
CA GLY A 404 0.89 -6.11 18.95
C GLY A 404 -0.51 -6.46 19.47
N LEU A 405 -1.24 -5.46 20.00
CA LEU A 405 -2.63 -5.64 20.45
C LEU A 405 -3.57 -6.09 19.33
N LEU A 406 -3.43 -5.54 18.12
CA LEU A 406 -4.22 -5.99 16.97
C LEU A 406 -3.96 -7.48 16.67
N PHE A 407 -2.71 -7.93 16.72
CA PHE A 407 -2.41 -9.35 16.55
C PHE A 407 -2.90 -10.23 17.71
N TRP A 408 -2.98 -9.69 18.93
CA TRP A 408 -3.62 -10.38 20.06
C TRP A 408 -5.12 -10.57 19.85
N PHE A 409 -5.80 -9.60 19.23
CA PHE A 409 -7.22 -9.71 18.84
C PHE A 409 -7.45 -10.57 17.60
N GLY A 410 -6.38 -11.10 16.98
CA GLY A 410 -6.49 -12.01 15.84
C GLY A 410 -6.63 -11.31 14.49
N PHE A 411 -6.35 -9.99 14.41
CA PHE A 411 -6.25 -9.32 13.12
C PHE A 411 -5.10 -9.89 12.29
N ARG A 412 -5.33 -10.02 10.99
CA ARG A 412 -4.34 -10.55 10.03
C ARG A 412 -3.23 -9.55 9.77
N PHE A 413 -2.05 -10.06 9.40
CA PHE A 413 -0.95 -9.22 8.93
C PHE A 413 -1.27 -8.70 7.51
N GLY A 414 -1.18 -7.39 7.31
CA GLY A 414 -1.25 -6.77 5.98
C GLY A 414 0.06 -6.08 5.66
N THR A 415 0.51 -6.18 4.40
CA THR A 415 1.80 -5.59 3.98
C THR A 415 1.86 -4.08 4.20
N ILE A 416 0.71 -3.39 4.13
CA ILE A 416 0.60 -1.95 4.41
C ILE A 416 1.00 -1.57 5.85
N LEU A 417 0.85 -2.49 6.82
CA LEU A 417 1.24 -2.25 8.21
C LEU A 417 2.76 -2.05 8.38
N ALA A 418 3.56 -2.49 7.41
CA ALA A 418 5.01 -2.24 7.40
C ALA A 418 5.35 -0.74 7.24
N VAL A 419 4.45 0.06 6.65
CA VAL A 419 4.64 1.51 6.46
C VAL A 419 4.20 2.32 7.69
N THR A 420 3.27 1.80 8.48
CA THR A 420 2.65 2.51 9.61
C THR A 420 3.65 3.10 10.62
N PRO A 421 4.72 2.41 11.05
CA PRO A 421 5.68 2.98 12.01
C PRO A 421 6.37 4.24 11.51
N PHE A 422 6.60 4.36 10.20
CA PHE A 422 7.20 5.55 9.61
C PHE A 422 6.24 6.74 9.66
N LEU A 423 4.96 6.53 9.29
CA LEU A 423 3.93 7.57 9.32
C LEU A 423 3.64 8.04 10.75
N VAL A 424 3.53 7.11 11.69
CA VAL A 424 3.26 7.44 13.10
C VAL A 424 4.46 8.14 13.74
N MET A 425 5.70 7.77 13.37
CA MET A 425 6.89 8.47 13.85
C MET A 425 6.89 9.93 13.37
N ALA A 426 6.56 10.20 12.10
CA ALA A 426 6.55 11.56 11.57
C ALA A 426 5.58 12.48 12.33
N ILE A 427 4.41 11.96 12.71
CA ILE A 427 3.37 12.74 13.40
C ILE A 427 3.67 12.80 14.90
N GLY A 428 3.92 11.66 15.55
CA GLY A 428 4.08 11.62 17.01
C GLY A 428 5.34 12.31 17.53
N VAL A 429 6.35 12.52 16.68
CA VAL A 429 7.54 13.30 17.04
C VAL A 429 7.23 14.80 17.13
N ASP A 430 6.27 15.33 16.36
CA ASP A 430 5.89 16.74 16.40
C ASP A 430 5.26 17.11 17.75
N ASP A 431 4.30 16.30 18.21
CA ASP A 431 3.66 16.45 19.53
C ASP A 431 4.70 16.43 20.66
N ALA A 432 5.70 15.55 20.55
CA ALA A 432 6.78 15.45 21.52
C ALA A 432 7.68 16.70 21.52
N TYR A 433 7.93 17.33 20.36
CA TYR A 433 8.66 18.59 20.30
C TYR A 433 7.89 19.76 20.90
N LEU A 434 6.57 19.84 20.65
CA LEU A 434 5.73 20.86 21.28
C LEU A 434 5.79 20.76 22.81
N MET A 435 5.73 19.53 23.34
CA MET A 435 5.85 19.29 24.78
C MET A 435 7.24 19.62 25.34
N ILE A 436 8.32 19.34 24.60
CA ILE A 436 9.68 19.72 25.03
C ILE A 436 9.85 21.25 25.02
N HIS A 437 9.31 21.92 24.00
CA HIS A 437 9.42 23.38 23.87
C HIS A 437 8.64 24.11 24.97
N SER A 438 7.40 23.69 25.26
CA SER A 438 6.60 24.25 26.37
C SER A 438 7.27 23.98 27.72
N TYR A 439 7.82 22.78 27.94
CA TYR A 439 8.61 22.47 29.14
C TYR A 439 9.78 23.43 29.32
N GLN A 440 10.56 23.68 28.27
CA GLN A 440 11.69 24.62 28.32
C GLN A 440 11.23 26.06 28.60
N ARG A 441 10.13 26.51 27.99
CA ARG A 441 9.53 27.84 28.23
C ARG A 441 9.09 28.02 29.68
N VAL A 442 8.29 27.09 30.21
CA VAL A 442 7.81 27.11 31.60
C VAL A 442 8.99 27.09 32.58
N CYS A 443 10.04 26.35 32.25
CA CYS A 443 11.25 26.34 33.06
C CYS A 443 11.90 27.73 33.18
N VAL A 444 12.03 28.44 32.07
CA VAL A 444 12.65 29.78 32.00
C VAL A 444 11.77 30.83 32.68
N ASP A 445 10.46 30.78 32.46
CA ASP A 445 9.53 31.75 33.05
C ASP A 445 9.48 31.64 34.58
N ARG A 446 9.58 30.43 35.12
CA ARG A 446 9.69 30.23 36.58
C ARG A 446 11.03 30.69 37.14
N LEU A 447 12.14 30.49 36.43
CA LEU A 447 13.45 31.01 36.82
C LEU A 447 13.43 32.55 36.90
N LYS A 448 12.83 33.23 35.92
CA LYS A 448 12.64 34.69 35.93
C LYS A 448 11.76 35.15 37.10
N ARG A 449 10.62 34.48 37.34
CA ARG A 449 9.72 34.78 38.47
C ARG A 449 10.40 34.61 39.84
N LYS A 450 11.26 33.59 39.99
CA LYS A 450 12.05 33.35 41.20
C LYS A 450 13.09 34.45 41.46
N GLN A 451 13.70 34.98 40.39
CA GLN A 451 14.66 36.07 40.47
C GLN A 451 14.00 37.43 40.77
N GLN A 452 12.70 37.59 40.47
CA GLN A 452 11.91 38.81 40.67
C GLN A 452 11.24 38.94 42.05
N SER A 453 11.62 38.15 43.05
CA SER A 453 11.27 38.40 44.48
C SER A 453 9.78 38.27 44.84
N VAL A 454 9.12 37.13 44.52
CA VAL A 454 7.90 36.73 45.25
C VAL A 454 8.27 35.68 46.30
N PRO A 455 8.40 36.04 47.59
CA PRO A 455 8.70 35.08 48.65
C PRO A 455 7.45 34.22 48.91
N GLY A 456 7.43 33.00 48.39
CA GLY A 456 6.34 32.03 48.65
C GLY A 456 6.07 31.02 47.55
N LEU A 457 6.65 31.16 46.35
CA LEU A 457 6.44 30.19 45.28
C LEU A 457 7.33 28.95 45.52
N SER A 458 6.78 27.87 46.08
CA SER A 458 7.49 26.59 46.15
C SER A 458 7.66 26.06 44.72
N ASP A 459 8.92 26.06 44.24
CA ASP A 459 9.28 25.53 42.92
C ASP A 459 9.24 24.00 42.96
N CYS A 460 8.03 23.45 42.95
CA CYS A 460 7.79 22.02 42.97
C CYS A 460 7.82 21.49 41.53
N LEU A 461 8.63 20.46 41.29
CA LEU A 461 8.69 19.76 39.99
C LEU A 461 7.29 19.29 39.54
N ARG A 462 6.45 18.93 40.51
CA ARG A 462 5.07 18.51 40.35
C ARG A 462 4.21 19.57 39.65
N ASP A 463 4.26 20.81 40.10
CA ASP A 463 3.48 21.90 39.51
C ASP A 463 3.99 22.29 38.11
N ARG A 464 5.28 22.09 37.84
CA ARG A 464 5.87 22.35 36.51
C ARG A 464 5.36 21.35 35.48
N ILE A 465 5.28 20.07 35.83
CA ILE A 465 4.78 19.03 34.93
C ILE A 465 3.29 19.24 34.66
N ALA A 466 2.51 19.60 35.68
CA ALA A 466 1.09 19.89 35.51
C ALA A 466 0.84 21.14 34.64
N GLU A 467 1.58 22.23 34.82
CA GLU A 467 1.47 23.45 34.00
C GLU A 467 1.81 23.17 32.52
N VAL A 468 2.83 22.36 32.26
CA VAL A 468 3.21 21.96 30.91
C VAL A 468 2.15 21.09 30.24
N LEU A 469 1.52 20.18 30.99
CA LEU A 469 0.50 19.30 30.45
C LEU A 469 -0.80 20.05 30.10
N VAL A 470 -1.13 21.11 30.85
CA VAL A 470 -2.26 22.00 30.55
C VAL A 470 -1.97 22.86 29.31
N ASP A 471 -0.78 23.47 29.24
CA ASP A 471 -0.35 24.33 28.13
C ASP A 471 -0.29 23.60 26.77
N VAL A 472 -0.02 22.29 26.79
CA VAL A 472 0.05 21.44 25.59
C VAL A 472 -1.26 20.68 25.34
N GLY A 473 -2.07 20.47 26.37
CA GLY A 473 -3.31 19.69 26.28
C GLY A 473 -4.37 20.29 25.37
N GLU A 474 -4.46 21.62 25.32
CA GLU A 474 -5.39 22.36 24.46
C GLU A 474 -5.02 22.29 22.95
N PRO A 475 -3.76 22.55 22.52
CA PRO A 475 -3.37 22.39 21.11
C PRO A 475 -3.33 20.93 20.61
N ASN A 476 -3.09 19.94 21.49
CA ASN A 476 -3.08 18.52 21.11
C ASN A 476 -4.48 17.95 20.83
N SER A 477 -5.56 18.72 21.01
CA SER A 477 -6.91 18.31 20.60
C SER A 477 -7.03 18.08 19.09
N ALA A 478 -6.12 18.63 18.27
CA ALA A 478 -6.03 18.33 16.83
C ALA A 478 -5.78 16.84 16.56
N GLN A 479 -5.09 16.14 17.46
CA GLN A 479 -4.87 14.69 17.36
C GLN A 479 -6.16 13.89 17.59
N VAL A 480 -7.14 14.45 18.32
CA VAL A 480 -8.48 13.86 18.46
C VAL A 480 -9.26 13.98 17.15
N GLU A 481 -9.11 15.08 16.41
CA GLU A 481 -9.70 15.26 15.08
C GLU A 481 -9.06 14.31 14.05
N GLU A 482 -7.73 14.10 14.12
CA GLU A 482 -7.04 13.14 13.26
C GLU A 482 -7.39 11.69 13.61
N ASN A 483 -7.44 11.33 14.90
CA ASN A 483 -7.89 10.01 15.35
C ASN A 483 -9.36 9.77 14.97
N GLY A 484 -10.20 10.79 15.09
CA GLY A 484 -11.56 10.77 14.55
C GLY A 484 -11.55 10.47 13.05
N THR A 485 -10.76 11.21 12.27
CA THR A 485 -10.62 11.02 10.82
C THR A 485 -10.11 9.62 10.44
N ARG A 486 -9.17 9.06 11.21
CA ARG A 486 -8.67 7.68 11.01
C ARG A 486 -9.70 6.62 11.39
N ILE A 487 -10.49 6.85 12.45
CA ILE A 487 -11.60 5.97 12.82
C ILE A 487 -12.69 6.03 11.74
N TYR A 488 -13.04 7.22 11.24
CA TYR A 488 -13.96 7.39 10.10
C TYR A 488 -13.40 6.77 8.81
N GLY A 489 -12.09 6.83 8.60
CA GLY A 489 -11.40 6.09 7.53
C GLY A 489 -11.43 4.57 7.72
N GLY A 490 -11.46 4.08 8.96
CA GLY A 490 -11.64 2.67 9.29
C GLY A 490 -13.05 2.12 9.08
N ILE A 491 -14.05 3.00 8.89
CA ILE A 491 -15.42 2.59 8.51
C ILE A 491 -15.47 2.12 7.04
N PHE A 492 -14.39 2.34 6.26
CA PHE A 492 -14.31 1.76 4.93
C PHE A 492 -14.22 0.23 5.00
N PRO A 493 -15.16 -0.50 4.35
CA PRO A 493 -15.36 -1.93 4.58
C PRO A 493 -14.27 -2.85 4.03
N MET A 494 -13.09 -2.34 3.62
CA MET A 494 -12.08 -3.12 2.91
C MET A 494 -11.39 -4.24 3.73
N ALA A 495 -11.36 -4.17 5.07
CA ALA A 495 -10.57 -5.13 5.86
C ALA A 495 -10.94 -5.22 7.37
N CYS A 496 -12.23 -5.15 7.72
CA CYS A 496 -12.63 -5.28 9.14
C CYS A 496 -12.79 -6.73 9.61
#